data_AF-A0A957MAP9-F1
#
_entry.id   AF-A0A957MAP9-F1
#
_cell.length_a   1.000
_cell.length_b   1.000
_cell.length_c   1.000
_cell.angle_alpha   90.00
_cell.angle_beta   90.00
_cell.angle_gamma   90.00
#
_symmetry.space_group_name_H-M   'P 1'
#
loop_
_entity.id
_entity.type
_entity.pdbx_description
1 polymer ?
#
loop_
_entity_poly.entity_id
_entity_poly.type
_entity_poly.pdbx_seq_one_letter_code
_entity_poly.pdbx_strand_id
1 'polypeptide(L)'
;GHALAARRTGFPMTGLRFWGIFSTSLWPAGEPALPGRIHIRRALGGPIASILVGVAALLVAWFAGSDGGMLWWLALFAAADNLLLLGLGAFLPLGFTDGSTILHWWKR
;
A
#
# COMPACT_ATOMS: atom_id res chain seq x y z
N GLY A 1 -4.66 3.33 -0.82
CA GLY A 1 -3.50 3.81 -1.59
C GLY A 1 -3.64 3.62 -3.09
N HIS A 2 -3.52 2.39 -3.57
CA HIS A 2 -3.51 2.05 -5.01
C HIS A 2 -4.64 2.66 -5.84
N ALA A 3 -5.89 2.55 -5.38
CA ALA A 3 -7.04 3.08 -6.12
C ALA A 3 -6.93 4.59 -6.38
N LEU A 4 -6.45 5.36 -5.39
CA LEU A 4 -6.23 6.80 -5.54
C LEU A 4 -5.07 7.09 -6.50
N ALA A 5 -3.96 6.36 -6.36
CA ALA A 5 -2.81 6.49 -7.25
C ALA A 5 -3.20 6.19 -8.71
N ALA A 6 -3.94 5.11 -8.96
CA ALA A 6 -4.44 4.74 -10.28
C ALA A 6 -5.39 5.80 -10.88
N ARG A 7 -6.32 6.33 -10.08
CA ARG A 7 -7.19 7.43 -10.51
C ARG A 7 -6.37 8.65 -10.95
N ARG A 8 -5.33 9.01 -10.20
CA ARG A 8 -4.45 10.15 -10.52
C ARG A 8 -3.59 9.93 -11.77
N THR A 9 -3.38 8.70 -12.22
CA THR A 9 -2.67 8.42 -13.48
C THR A 9 -3.56 8.46 -14.71
N GLY A 10 -4.87 8.71 -14.56
CA GLY A 10 -5.82 8.74 -15.67
C GLY A 10 -6.28 7.37 -16.17
N PHE A 11 -5.81 6.27 -15.56
CA PHE A 11 -6.43 4.97 -15.78
C PHE A 11 -6.70 4.27 -14.44
N PRO A 12 -7.95 4.34 -13.97
CA PRO A 12 -8.34 3.83 -12.66
C PRO A 12 -8.49 2.31 -12.65
N MET A 13 -8.39 1.74 -11.46
CA MET A 13 -8.82 0.37 -11.19
C MET A 13 -10.34 0.25 -11.35
N THR A 14 -10.81 -0.93 -11.75
CA THR A 14 -12.24 -1.26 -11.78
C THR A 14 -12.76 -1.76 -10.44
N GLY A 15 -11.88 -2.35 -9.62
CA GLY A 15 -12.26 -2.84 -8.30
C GLY A 15 -11.14 -3.56 -7.57
N LEU A 16 -11.52 -4.22 -6.48
CA LEU A 16 -10.68 -5.11 -5.69
C LEU A 16 -11.37 -6.47 -5.63
N ARG A 17 -10.60 -7.54 -5.78
CA ARG A 17 -11.02 -8.90 -5.46
C ARG A 17 -10.37 -9.32 -4.15
N PHE A 18 -11.17 -9.66 -3.16
CA PHE A 18 -10.69 -10.16 -1.87
C PHE A 18 -10.68 -11.69 -1.87
N TRP A 19 -9.66 -12.27 -1.24
CA TRP A 19 -9.45 -13.71 -1.16
C TRP A 19 -8.70 -14.02 0.14
N GLY A 20 -9.47 -14.39 1.17
CA GLY A 20 -8.96 -14.48 2.54
C GLY A 20 -8.48 -13.12 3.05
N ILE A 21 -7.26 -13.08 3.60
CA ILE A 21 -6.61 -11.85 4.09
C ILE A 21 -5.93 -11.04 2.97
N PHE A 22 -5.89 -11.57 1.74
CA PHE A 22 -5.26 -10.91 0.61
C PHE A 22 -6.29 -10.20 -0.26
N SER A 23 -5.80 -9.31 -1.12
CA SER A 23 -6.61 -8.67 -2.16
C SER A 23 -5.82 -8.51 -3.45
N THR A 24 -6.53 -8.38 -4.56
CA THR A 24 -5.94 -8.13 -5.88
C THR A 24 -6.65 -6.96 -6.54
N SER A 25 -5.86 -6.06 -7.09
CA SER A 25 -6.32 -4.94 -7.92
C SER A 25 -6.87 -5.45 -9.25
N LEU A 26 -8.12 -5.09 -9.58
CA LEU A 26 -8.73 -5.40 -10.86
C LEU A 26 -8.56 -4.21 -11.82
N TRP A 27 -8.15 -4.53 -13.05
CA TRP A 27 -7.89 -3.56 -14.12
C TRP A 27 -8.92 -3.73 -15.24
N PRO A 28 -9.22 -2.68 -16.03
CA PRO A 28 -10.10 -2.78 -17.19
C PRO A 28 -9.57 -3.81 -18.21
N ALA A 29 -10.47 -4.62 -18.79
CA ALA A 29 -10.09 -5.65 -19.76
C ALA A 29 -9.51 -5.07 -21.07
N GLY A 30 -9.93 -3.86 -21.45
CA GLY A 30 -9.44 -3.14 -22.63
C GLY A 30 -8.35 -2.10 -22.32
N GLU A 31 -7.62 -2.24 -21.21
CA GLU A 31 -6.55 -1.29 -20.88
C GLU A 31 -5.43 -1.37 -21.94
N PRO A 32 -5.04 -0.25 -22.58
CA PRO A 32 -3.96 -0.25 -23.55
C PRO A 32 -2.61 -0.52 -22.86
N ALA A 33 -1.58 -0.83 -23.65
CA ALA A 33 -0.22 -0.92 -23.12
C ALA A 33 0.20 0.42 -22.49
N LEU A 34 0.52 0.40 -21.19
CA LEU A 34 0.88 1.60 -20.45
C LEU A 34 2.40 1.71 -20.27
N PRO A 35 2.94 2.94 -20.23
CA PRO A 35 4.34 3.15 -19.88
C PRO A 35 4.67 2.65 -18.47
N GLY A 36 5.88 2.11 -18.27
CA GLY A 36 6.36 1.58 -16.98
C GLY A 36 6.18 2.54 -15.80
N ARG A 37 6.38 3.85 -16.03
CA ARG A 37 6.16 4.90 -15.01
C ARG A 37 4.75 4.90 -14.41
N ILE A 38 3.72 4.48 -15.17
CA ILE A 38 2.34 4.43 -14.70
C ILE A 38 2.16 3.26 -13.73
N HIS A 39 2.72 2.10 -14.07
CA HIS A 39 2.73 0.94 -13.19
C HIS A 39 3.46 1.24 -11.87
N ILE A 40 4.61 1.91 -11.94
CA ILE A 40 5.36 2.34 -10.74
C ILE A 40 4.52 3.30 -9.88
N ARG A 41 3.91 4.34 -10.48
CA ARG A 41 3.05 5.28 -9.72
C ARG A 41 1.88 4.59 -9.03
N ARG A 42 1.26 3.61 -9.68
CA ARG A 42 0.17 2.81 -9.10
C ARG A 42 0.64 1.93 -7.95
N ALA A 43 1.77 1.26 -8.13
CA ALA A 43 2.38 0.41 -7.11
C ALA A 43 2.75 1.21 -5.86
N LEU A 44 3.33 2.41 -6.01
CA LEU A 44 3.68 3.28 -4.88
C LEU A 44 2.49 3.76 -4.04
N GLY A 45 1.27 3.73 -4.60
CA GLY A 45 0.08 4.18 -3.90
C GLY A 45 -0.19 3.42 -2.60
N GLY A 46 0.02 2.10 -2.58
CA GLY A 46 -0.13 1.26 -1.39
C GLY A 46 0.86 1.62 -0.29
N PRO A 47 2.18 1.44 -0.54
CA PRO A 47 3.23 1.68 0.45
C PRO A 47 3.17 3.08 1.05
N ILE A 48 2.93 4.12 0.23
CA ILE A 48 2.81 5.50 0.72
C ILE A 48 1.61 5.64 1.66
N ALA A 49 0.45 5.10 1.29
CA ALA A 49 -0.73 5.18 2.14
C ALA A 49 -0.54 4.41 3.46
N SER A 50 0.06 3.22 3.40
CA SER A 50 0.39 2.43 4.59
C SER A 50 1.33 3.22 5.50
N ILE A 51 2.42 3.80 4.97
CA ILE A 51 3.35 4.61 5.78
C ILE A 51 2.63 5.77 6.47
N LEU A 52 1.77 6.51 5.75
CA LEU A 52 1.01 7.61 6.34
C LEU A 52 0.07 7.14 7.46
N VAL A 53 -0.64 6.03 7.26
CA VAL A 53 -1.51 5.43 8.30
C VAL A 53 -0.67 4.98 9.50
N GLY A 54 0.47 4.35 9.26
CA GLY A 54 1.36 3.87 10.31
C GLY A 54 1.97 5.00 11.13
N VAL A 55 2.39 6.10 10.50
CA VAL A 55 2.85 7.31 11.20
C VAL A 55 1.71 7.92 12.03
N ALA A 56 0.50 8.02 11.48
CA ALA A 56 -0.65 8.50 12.22
C ALA A 56 -0.97 7.61 13.44
N ALA A 57 -0.88 6.29 13.28
CA ALA A 57 -1.07 5.34 14.37
C ALA A 57 0.03 5.46 15.44
N LEU A 58 1.29 5.71 15.07
CA LEU A 58 2.36 6.00 16.04
C LEU A 58 2.06 7.27 16.84
N LEU A 59 1.55 8.31 16.20
CA LEU A 59 1.15 9.53 16.91
C LEU A 59 0.02 9.25 17.90
N VAL A 60 -0.97 8.44 17.52
CA VAL A 60 -2.04 8.01 18.44
C VAL A 60 -1.46 7.23 19.62
N ALA A 61 -0.56 6.26 19.39
CA ALA A 61 0.09 5.51 20.46
C ALA A 61 0.91 6.44 21.38
N TRP A 62 1.62 7.41 20.81
CA TRP A 62 2.39 8.40 21.56
C TRP A 62 1.49 9.22 22.51
N PHE A 63 0.37 9.74 22.00
CA PHE A 63 -0.56 10.53 22.82
C PHE A 63 -1.36 9.71 23.83
N ALA A 64 -1.69 8.44 23.51
CA ALA A 64 -2.34 7.55 24.45
C ALA A 64 -1.45 7.20 25.65
N GLY A 65 -0.13 7.15 25.44
CA GLY A 65 0.85 6.73 26.44
C GLY A 65 0.77 5.24 26.76
N SER A 66 1.81 4.68 27.39
CA SER A 66 1.87 3.25 27.73
C SER A 66 0.73 2.78 28.64
N ASP A 67 0.14 3.69 29.41
CA ASP A 67 -0.99 3.42 30.29
C ASP A 67 -2.35 3.52 29.57
N GLY A 68 -2.35 3.83 28.27
CA GLY A 68 -3.54 3.98 27.41
C GLY A 68 -4.26 2.66 27.10
N GLY A 69 -3.87 1.55 27.73
CA GLY A 69 -4.54 0.27 27.66
C GLY A 69 -4.72 -0.26 26.24
N MET A 70 -5.95 -0.67 25.91
CA MET A 70 -6.27 -1.27 24.61
C MET A 70 -5.99 -0.34 23.43
N LEU A 71 -6.29 0.97 23.57
CA LEU A 71 -6.07 1.94 22.50
C LEU A 71 -4.59 2.02 22.11
N TRP A 72 -3.71 2.03 23.11
CA TRP A 72 -2.26 2.06 22.89
C TRP A 72 -1.78 0.82 22.13
N TRP A 73 -2.21 -0.36 22.55
CA TRP A 73 -1.83 -1.62 21.90
C TRP A 73 -2.35 -1.73 20.47
N LEU A 74 -3.60 -1.34 20.21
CA LEU A 74 -4.17 -1.34 18.86
C LEU A 74 -3.45 -0.32 17.95
N ALA A 75 -3.10 0.85 18.48
CA ALA A 75 -2.35 1.86 17.75
C ALA A 75 -0.93 1.39 17.41
N LEU A 76 -0.24 0.74 18.35
CA LEU A 76 1.08 0.15 18.09
C LEU A 76 1.00 -0.99 17.08
N PHE A 77 0.01 -1.88 17.19
CA PHE A 77 -0.18 -2.95 16.22
C PHE A 77 -0.43 -2.39 14.82
N ALA A 78 -1.34 -1.43 14.69
CA ALA A 78 -1.63 -0.76 13.42
C ALA A 78 -0.38 -0.06 12.86
N ALA A 79 0.40 0.60 13.71
CA ALA A 79 1.66 1.23 13.32
C ALA A 79 2.68 0.21 12.79
N ALA A 80 2.92 -0.88 13.53
CA ALA A 80 3.86 -1.92 13.14
C ALA A 80 3.45 -2.58 11.83
N ASP A 81 2.18 -2.98 11.70
CA ASP A 81 1.65 -3.60 10.48
C ASP A 81 1.77 -2.67 9.27
N ASN A 82 1.39 -1.40 9.42
CA ASN A 82 1.41 -0.46 8.32
C ASN A 82 2.81 0.03 7.93
N LEU A 83 3.73 0.21 8.88
CA LEU A 83 5.09 0.68 8.60
C LEU A 83 5.99 -0.45 8.13
N LEU A 84 5.99 -1.58 8.86
CA LEU A 84 6.95 -2.65 8.63
C LEU A 84 6.48 -3.60 7.54
N LEU A 85 5.21 -4.02 7.57
CA LEU A 85 4.69 -5.03 6.63
C LEU A 85 4.15 -4.38 5.35
N LEU A 86 3.14 -3.52 5.48
CA LEU A 86 2.41 -2.96 4.32
C LEU A 86 3.10 -1.74 3.69
N GLY A 87 4.02 -1.10 4.42
CA GLY A 87 4.77 0.07 3.98
C GLY A 87 6.13 -0.34 3.43
N LEU A 88 7.09 -0.57 4.33
CA LEU A 88 8.47 -0.93 3.96
C LEU A 88 8.54 -2.35 3.36
N GLY A 89 7.86 -3.32 3.95
CA GLY A 89 7.83 -4.70 3.48
C GLY A 89 7.26 -4.84 2.06
N ALA A 90 6.36 -3.94 1.65
CA ALA A 90 5.82 -3.92 0.29
C ALA A 90 6.89 -3.62 -0.78
N PHE A 91 8.07 -3.10 -0.43
CA PHE A 91 9.18 -2.89 -1.37
C PHE A 91 10.08 -4.14 -1.56
N LEU A 92 9.93 -5.19 -0.74
CA LEU A 92 10.67 -6.44 -0.93
C LEU A 92 10.20 -7.10 -2.23
N PRO A 93 11.07 -7.49 -3.18
CA PRO A 93 10.66 -7.99 -4.50
C PRO A 93 10.28 -9.48 -4.48
N LEU A 94 9.17 -9.84 -3.80
CA LEU A 94 8.74 -11.23 -3.57
C LEU A 94 7.84 -11.82 -4.67
N GLY A 95 7.65 -11.12 -5.78
CA GLY A 95 6.85 -11.51 -6.95
C GLY A 95 5.43 -10.97 -6.93
N PHE A 96 4.82 -10.84 -5.75
CA PHE A 96 3.43 -10.37 -5.59
C PHE A 96 3.30 -8.99 -4.92
N THR A 97 4.43 -8.40 -4.52
CA THR A 97 4.51 -7.11 -3.84
C THR A 97 4.72 -5.95 -4.81
N ASP A 98 4.50 -4.73 -4.33
CA ASP A 98 4.74 -3.51 -5.11
C ASP A 98 6.20 -3.36 -5.52
N GLY A 99 7.14 -3.78 -4.68
CA GLY A 99 8.57 -3.79 -4.97
C GLY A 99 8.93 -4.58 -6.22
N SER A 100 8.26 -5.71 -6.47
CA SER A 100 8.43 -6.47 -7.71
C SER A 100 7.92 -5.72 -8.93
N THR A 101 6.77 -5.05 -8.81
CA THR A 101 6.24 -4.22 -9.90
C THR A 101 7.18 -3.05 -10.19
N ILE A 102 7.68 -2.39 -9.15
CA ILE A 102 8.61 -1.27 -9.28
C ILE A 102 9.89 -1.75 -9.96
N LEU A 103 10.51 -2.83 -9.47
CA LEU A 103 11.74 -3.36 -10.01
C LEU A 103 11.59 -3.81 -11.48
N HIS A 104 10.48 -4.44 -11.82
CA HIS A 104 10.19 -4.90 -13.18
C HIS A 104 10.15 -3.74 -14.18
N TRP A 105 9.45 -2.66 -13.83
CA TRP A 105 9.25 -1.51 -14.70
C TRP A 105 10.32 -0.42 -14.56
N TRP A 106 11.20 -0.49 -13.57
CA TRP A 106 12.27 0.51 -13.39
C TRP A 106 13.27 0.52 -14.55
N LYS A 107 13.46 -0.64 -15.20
CA LYS A 107 14.43 -0.83 -16.29
C LYS A 107 13.79 -0.89 -17.68
N ARG A 108 12.49 -0.61 -17.80
CA ARG A 108 11.69 -0.74 -19.03
C ARG A 108 10.90 0.54 -19.29
#